data_AF-A0A135UPT2-F1
#
_entry.id   AF-A0A135UPT2-F1
#
_cell.length_a   1.000
_cell.length_b   1.000
_cell.length_c   1.000
_cell.angle_alpha   90.00
_cell.angle_beta   90.00
_cell.angle_gamma   90.00
#
_symmetry.space_group_name_H-M   'P 1'
#
loop_
_entity.id
_entity.type
_entity.pdbx_description
1 polymer ?
#
loop_
_entity_poly.entity_id
_entity_poly.type
_entity_poly.pdbx_seq_one_letter_code
_entity_poly.pdbx_strand_id
1 'polypeptide(L)'
;MLAQQWRPKLRWRFLVPLSVFILVCLGPAALWVGALTPVTAEGFREASLYLPSYDNTKILLTNWSQRLDLQSTRTPRGFFTYNVGELNTGKIIETAASATTVDGSARRHAKMDNTGYFYNGRSYSVGVSIGLVDDDIVHNQYVTNYTFQEEGYNAIASCIQHSTTDYHLECHTGSTFPYCSALGRLPNSLAEEFADYPSWGPSNIVAVAVTSDPMRPGRMLGVAAGKNYQLLNTMQCEWQSIPTFFNITVDPIGKTIDVTPLKATGILDIEPKDNLTFLANWQYTLIASDQTNLYSSLIGNAMYTNIENYKISQEAAGHQVGSESDVALRALEESFDASMDDILSGYAAAQLMVGNVTPETTVWVIRQVLRLG
;
A
#
# COMPACT_ATOMS: atom_id res chain seq x y z
N MET A 1 -39.57 -6.24 57.29
CA MET A 1 -40.49 -5.14 56.92
C MET A 1 -41.18 -5.52 55.63
N LEU A 2 -42.51 -5.58 55.67
CA LEU A 2 -43.40 -6.36 54.81
C LEU A 2 -43.51 -5.83 53.38
N ALA A 3 -43.36 -6.74 52.41
CA ALA A 3 -43.80 -6.56 51.02
C ALA A 3 -45.35 -6.53 51.00
N GLN A 4 -45.91 -5.33 50.84
CA GLN A 4 -47.35 -5.12 50.73
C GLN A 4 -47.79 -5.43 49.29
N GLN A 5 -48.33 -6.64 49.10
CA GLN A 5 -48.98 -7.07 47.86
C GLN A 5 -50.17 -6.16 47.53
N TRP A 6 -50.01 -5.28 46.53
CA TRP A 6 -51.11 -4.56 45.91
C TRP A 6 -51.95 -5.54 45.08
N ARG A 7 -53.11 -5.95 45.62
CA ARG A 7 -54.16 -6.63 44.84
C ARG A 7 -55.23 -5.61 44.44
N PRO A 8 -55.35 -5.23 43.16
CA PRO A 8 -56.38 -4.30 42.74
C PRO A 8 -57.76 -4.97 42.81
N LYS A 9 -58.62 -4.53 43.75
CA LYS A 9 -60.04 -4.90 43.83
C LYS A 9 -60.89 -4.04 42.88
N LEU A 10 -60.55 -4.01 41.58
CA LEU A 10 -61.38 -3.30 40.58
C LEU A 10 -62.45 -4.24 40.03
N ARG A 11 -63.74 -3.89 40.15
CA ARG A 11 -64.84 -4.66 39.56
C ARG A 11 -64.72 -4.66 38.03
N TRP A 12 -64.99 -5.80 37.38
CA TRP A 12 -64.84 -6.00 35.92
C TRP A 12 -65.53 -4.93 35.06
N ARG A 13 -66.66 -4.39 35.55
CA ARG A 13 -67.44 -3.32 34.90
C ARG A 13 -66.67 -1.98 34.77
N PHE A 14 -65.67 -1.73 35.60
CA PHE A 14 -64.81 -0.54 35.53
C PHE A 14 -63.45 -0.82 34.90
N LEU A 15 -63.02 -2.09 34.86
CA LEU A 15 -61.77 -2.50 34.22
C LEU A 15 -61.82 -2.28 32.71
N VAL A 16 -62.87 -2.77 32.04
CA VAL A 16 -63.01 -2.66 30.58
C VAL A 16 -62.96 -1.20 30.07
N PRO A 17 -63.77 -0.25 30.59
CA PRO A 17 -63.70 1.14 30.12
C PRO A 17 -62.37 1.83 30.48
N LEU A 18 -61.75 1.48 31.61
CA LEU A 18 -60.42 1.98 31.96
C LEU A 18 -59.35 1.47 30.99
N SER A 19 -59.38 0.19 30.63
CA SER A 19 -58.46 -0.39 29.62
C SER A 19 -58.62 0.28 28.26
N VAL A 20 -59.86 0.54 27.84
CA VAL A 20 -60.15 1.24 26.57
C VAL A 20 -59.65 2.68 26.64
N PHE A 21 -59.88 3.39 27.74
CA PHE A 21 -59.36 4.75 27.93
C PHE A 21 -57.83 4.79 27.89
N ILE A 22 -57.17 3.87 28.60
CA ILE A 22 -55.71 3.70 28.59
C ILE A 22 -55.20 3.42 27.17
N LEU A 23 -55.84 2.52 26.41
CA LEU A 23 -55.48 2.23 25.03
C LEU A 23 -55.68 3.42 24.09
N VAL A 24 -56.76 4.19 24.25
CA VAL A 24 -57.04 5.38 23.43
C VAL A 24 -56.10 6.54 23.76
N CYS A 25 -55.64 6.65 25.01
CA CYS A 25 -54.66 7.68 25.39
C CYS A 25 -53.22 7.30 25.05
N LEU A 26 -52.80 6.06 25.34
CA LEU A 26 -51.42 5.62 25.16
C LEU A 26 -51.12 5.12 23.75
N GLY A 27 -52.11 4.56 23.03
CA GLY A 27 -51.91 4.05 21.67
C GLY A 27 -51.44 5.14 20.71
N PRO A 28 -52.20 6.25 20.55
CA PRO A 28 -51.75 7.39 19.76
C PRO A 28 -50.45 7.98 20.29
N ALA A 29 -50.31 8.18 21.61
CA ALA A 29 -49.09 8.75 22.17
C ALA A 29 -47.83 7.93 21.86
N ALA A 30 -47.91 6.60 21.93
CA ALA A 30 -46.81 5.71 21.57
C ALA A 30 -46.49 5.75 20.07
N LEU A 31 -47.53 5.82 19.22
CA LEU A 31 -47.38 6.00 17.77
C LEU A 31 -46.73 7.34 17.42
N TRP A 32 -47.15 8.43 18.06
CA TRP A 32 -46.57 9.76 17.89
C TRP A 32 -45.14 9.83 18.39
N VAL A 33 -44.84 9.24 19.55
CA VAL A 33 -43.48 9.16 20.07
C VAL A 33 -42.60 8.35 19.13
N GLY A 34 -43.06 7.19 18.64
CA GLY A 34 -42.32 6.38 17.67
C GLY A 34 -42.02 7.14 16.38
N ALA A 35 -43.01 7.83 15.81
CA ALA A 35 -42.84 8.61 14.58
C ALA A 35 -41.97 9.86 14.75
N LEU A 36 -41.98 10.48 15.94
CA LEU A 36 -41.19 11.68 16.23
C LEU A 36 -39.82 11.39 16.84
N THR A 37 -39.54 10.15 17.23
CA THR A 37 -38.22 9.78 17.76
C THR A 37 -37.24 9.81 16.60
N PRO A 38 -36.25 10.72 16.61
CA PRO A 38 -35.27 10.78 15.53
C PRO A 38 -34.45 9.50 15.54
N VAL A 39 -34.43 8.81 14.42
CA VAL A 39 -33.56 7.65 14.17
C VAL A 39 -32.38 8.10 13.33
N THR A 40 -31.20 7.60 13.66
CA THR A 40 -30.02 7.78 12.83
C THR A 40 -30.20 6.95 11.56
N ALA A 41 -30.13 7.60 10.41
CA ALA A 41 -30.12 6.98 9.10
C ALA A 41 -28.85 7.38 8.35
N GLU A 42 -28.53 6.64 7.30
CA GLU A 42 -27.42 6.96 6.40
C GLU A 42 -27.95 7.79 5.21
N GLY A 43 -27.26 8.88 4.91
CA GLY A 43 -27.52 9.69 3.73
C GLY A 43 -26.29 9.70 2.84
N PHE A 44 -26.51 9.68 1.53
CA PHE A 44 -25.45 9.77 0.53
C PHE A 44 -25.36 11.21 0.00
N ARG A 45 -24.14 11.68 -0.23
CA ARG A 45 -23.88 12.96 -0.88
C ARG A 45 -22.67 12.83 -1.80
N GLU A 46 -22.78 13.39 -2.99
CA GLU A 46 -21.64 13.54 -3.88
C GLU A 46 -20.72 14.67 -3.39
N ALA A 47 -19.43 14.41 -3.43
CA ALA A 47 -18.35 15.36 -3.23
C ALA A 47 -17.29 15.18 -4.31
N SER A 48 -16.27 16.02 -4.27
CA SER A 48 -15.17 16.00 -5.22
C SER A 48 -13.86 15.73 -4.52
N LEU A 49 -12.96 15.02 -5.20
CA LEU A 49 -11.61 14.73 -4.72
C LEU A 49 -10.61 14.82 -5.86
N TYR A 50 -9.42 15.33 -5.56
CA TYR A 50 -8.34 15.43 -6.52
C TYR A 50 -7.49 14.15 -6.52
N LEU A 51 -7.22 13.61 -7.71
CA LEU A 51 -6.39 12.39 -7.90
C LEU A 51 -5.06 12.72 -8.58
N PRO A 52 -4.02 11.87 -8.46
CA PRO A 52 -2.79 12.04 -9.24
C PRO A 52 -3.06 11.86 -10.74
N SER A 53 -2.51 12.73 -11.61
CA SER A 53 -2.51 12.52 -13.06
C SER A 53 -1.11 12.26 -13.61
N TYR A 54 -1.08 11.43 -14.65
CA TYR A 54 0.11 11.04 -15.40
C TYR A 54 0.06 11.52 -16.86
N ASP A 55 -0.82 12.48 -17.19
CA ASP A 55 -0.88 13.06 -18.54
C ASP A 55 0.44 13.77 -18.92
N ASN A 56 1.12 14.36 -17.93
CA ASN A 56 2.41 15.02 -18.09
C ASN A 56 3.50 14.36 -17.24
N THR A 57 4.14 13.34 -17.80
CA THR A 57 5.24 12.59 -17.15
C THR A 57 6.63 13.18 -17.37
N LYS A 58 6.76 14.38 -17.95
CA LYS A 58 8.08 15.00 -18.18
C LYS A 58 8.89 15.16 -16.90
N ILE A 59 8.22 15.53 -15.80
CA ILE A 59 8.87 15.73 -14.51
C ILE A 59 9.46 14.43 -13.94
N LEU A 60 8.81 13.28 -14.19
CA LEU A 60 9.30 11.97 -13.78
C LEU A 60 10.66 11.65 -14.42
N LEU A 61 10.82 12.00 -15.70
CA LEU A 61 12.05 11.73 -16.46
C LEU A 61 13.10 12.85 -16.36
N THR A 62 12.81 13.96 -15.68
CA THR A 62 13.78 15.06 -15.61
C THR A 62 14.84 14.72 -14.57
N ASN A 63 16.10 14.59 -15.00
CA ASN A 63 17.25 14.32 -14.12
C ASN A 63 17.13 13.06 -13.25
N TRP A 64 16.31 12.07 -13.64
CA TRP A 64 16.10 10.85 -12.85
C TRP A 64 17.40 10.12 -12.52
N SER A 65 18.35 10.07 -13.47
CA SER A 65 19.66 9.42 -13.28
C SER A 65 20.66 10.25 -12.47
N GLN A 66 20.43 11.56 -12.30
CA GLN A 66 21.36 12.45 -11.62
C GLN A 66 21.24 12.37 -10.09
N ARG A 67 20.14 11.77 -9.57
CA ARG A 67 19.80 11.56 -8.15
C ARG A 67 19.64 12.84 -7.30
N LEU A 68 20.44 13.85 -7.60
CA LEU A 68 20.49 15.17 -6.99
C LEU A 68 19.51 16.14 -7.68
N ASP A 69 19.04 17.13 -6.92
CA ASP A 69 18.15 18.20 -7.40
C ASP A 69 16.79 17.75 -7.95
N LEU A 70 16.35 16.54 -7.61
CA LEU A 70 14.99 16.08 -7.89
C LEU A 70 13.98 16.88 -7.05
N GLN A 71 12.88 17.29 -7.66
CA GLN A 71 11.91 18.15 -7.01
C GLN A 71 11.26 17.45 -5.83
N SER A 72 11.18 18.17 -4.71
CA SER A 72 10.55 17.71 -3.48
C SER A 72 9.89 18.87 -2.74
N THR A 73 8.89 18.55 -1.93
CA THR A 73 8.22 19.50 -1.05
C THR A 73 7.98 18.88 0.32
N ARG A 74 8.05 19.72 1.36
CA ARG A 74 7.77 19.32 2.74
C ARG A 74 6.61 20.15 3.27
N THR A 75 5.60 19.47 3.79
CA THR A 75 4.43 20.08 4.41
C THR A 75 4.17 19.41 5.77
N PRO A 76 3.26 19.94 6.61
CA PRO A 76 2.82 19.23 7.82
C PRO A 76 2.28 17.82 7.53
N ARG A 77 1.75 17.59 6.32
CA ARG A 77 1.20 16.31 5.90
C ARG A 77 2.25 15.29 5.49
N GLY A 78 3.50 15.68 5.25
CA GLY A 78 4.55 14.73 4.86
C GLY A 78 5.68 15.35 4.06
N PHE A 79 6.52 14.47 3.53
CA PHE A 79 7.59 14.78 2.60
C PHE A 79 7.32 14.07 1.28
N PHE A 80 7.25 14.84 0.19
CA PHE A 80 6.85 14.35 -1.14
C PHE A 80 7.97 14.66 -2.12
N THR A 81 8.37 13.68 -2.93
CA THR A 81 9.58 13.76 -3.74
C THR A 81 9.51 12.81 -4.92
N TYR A 82 10.16 13.20 -6.02
CA TYR A 82 10.41 12.30 -7.16
C TYR A 82 11.63 11.38 -6.96
N ASN A 83 12.41 11.54 -5.88
CA ASN A 83 13.44 10.59 -5.45
C ASN A 83 12.91 9.66 -4.34
N VAL A 84 11.91 8.83 -4.68
CA VAL A 84 11.17 8.02 -3.70
C VAL A 84 12.05 6.96 -3.05
N GLY A 85 12.84 6.25 -3.85
CA GLY A 85 13.67 5.13 -3.40
C GLY A 85 14.76 5.53 -2.41
N GLU A 86 15.36 6.72 -2.56
CA GLU A 86 16.45 7.21 -1.68
C GLU A 86 15.92 7.93 -0.43
N LEU A 87 14.83 8.70 -0.56
CA LEU A 87 14.36 9.55 0.54
C LEU A 87 13.27 8.91 1.40
N ASN A 88 12.60 7.88 0.89
CA ASN A 88 11.63 7.08 1.64
C ASN A 88 12.11 5.65 1.90
N THR A 89 13.41 5.38 1.75
CA THR A 89 13.94 4.02 1.78
C THR A 89 13.60 3.25 3.05
N GLY A 90 13.68 3.91 4.21
CA GLY A 90 13.37 3.26 5.49
C GLY A 90 11.95 2.68 5.52
N LYS A 91 10.97 3.44 5.01
CA LYS A 91 9.56 2.99 4.92
C LYS A 91 9.40 1.85 3.92
N ILE A 92 10.07 1.94 2.76
CA ILE A 92 10.02 0.91 1.71
C ILE A 92 10.64 -0.41 2.21
N ILE A 93 11.76 -0.35 2.95
CA ILE A 93 12.42 -1.52 3.55
C ILE A 93 11.55 -2.14 4.65
N GLU A 94 10.94 -1.31 5.51
CA GLU A 94 9.97 -1.79 6.50
C GLU A 94 8.79 -2.50 5.83
N THR A 95 8.34 -1.97 4.70
CA THR A 95 7.32 -2.59 3.88
C THR A 95 7.79 -3.92 3.29
N ALA A 96 8.97 -4.00 2.70
CA ALA A 96 9.49 -5.27 2.20
C ALA A 96 9.58 -6.32 3.32
N ALA A 97 9.97 -5.93 4.54
CA ALA A 97 10.17 -6.83 5.68
C ALA A 97 8.87 -7.41 6.27
N SER A 98 7.77 -6.65 6.18
CA SER A 98 6.48 -6.98 6.80
C SER A 98 5.40 -7.30 5.77
N ALA A 99 5.78 -7.64 4.54
CA ALA A 99 4.82 -7.88 3.45
C ALA A 99 3.85 -9.02 3.80
N THR A 100 4.37 -10.07 4.41
CA THR A 100 3.61 -11.17 5.00
C THR A 100 3.49 -10.98 6.51
N THR A 101 2.28 -11.14 7.04
CA THR A 101 2.04 -11.17 8.49
C THR A 101 2.21 -12.59 9.03
N VAL A 102 2.79 -12.71 10.22
CA VAL A 102 3.01 -14.01 10.89
C VAL A 102 1.74 -14.81 11.18
N ASP A 103 0.58 -14.14 11.29
CA ASP A 103 -0.72 -14.75 11.56
C ASP A 103 -1.56 -14.99 10.29
N GLY A 104 -1.01 -14.67 9.11
CA GLY A 104 -1.70 -14.76 7.83
C GLY A 104 -2.86 -13.76 7.65
N SER A 105 -3.00 -12.78 8.54
CA SER A 105 -4.01 -11.73 8.40
C SER A 105 -3.69 -10.74 7.27
N ALA A 106 -4.64 -9.86 6.95
CA ALA A 106 -4.36 -8.76 6.04
C ALA A 106 -3.34 -7.81 6.68
N ARG A 107 -2.23 -7.56 5.98
CA ARG A 107 -1.20 -6.63 6.43
C ARG A 107 -1.79 -5.25 6.67
N ARG A 108 -1.59 -4.70 7.86
CA ARG A 108 -1.94 -3.30 8.17
C ARG A 108 -0.67 -2.45 8.18
N HIS A 109 -0.60 -1.43 7.32
CA HIS A 109 0.59 -0.57 7.25
C HIS A 109 0.23 0.90 7.08
N ALA A 110 1.10 1.78 7.58
CA ALA A 110 0.89 3.22 7.49
C ALA A 110 1.06 3.68 6.04
N LYS A 111 0.24 4.66 5.64
CA LYS A 111 0.44 5.41 4.40
C LYS A 111 1.78 6.15 4.46
N MET A 112 2.44 6.35 3.32
CA MET A 112 3.79 6.93 3.24
C MET A 112 3.85 8.44 3.48
N ASP A 113 3.06 8.97 4.41
CA ASP A 113 3.01 10.38 4.78
C ASP A 113 2.73 10.54 6.29
N ASN A 114 2.33 11.73 6.72
CA ASN A 114 2.05 12.06 8.11
C ASN A 114 0.55 12.30 8.37
N THR A 115 -0.34 11.85 7.48
CA THR A 115 -1.81 11.98 7.66
C THR A 115 -2.33 11.04 8.77
N GLY A 116 -1.58 9.96 9.02
CA GLY A 116 -1.90 8.94 10.01
C GLY A 116 -2.93 7.92 9.54
N TYR A 117 -3.19 7.85 8.23
CA TYR A 117 -3.99 6.78 7.63
C TYR A 117 -3.20 5.48 7.48
N PHE A 118 -3.92 4.37 7.54
CA PHE A 118 -3.38 3.02 7.38
C PHE A 118 -4.12 2.30 6.27
N TYR A 119 -3.38 1.60 5.41
CA TYR A 119 -3.94 0.63 4.50
C TYR A 119 -4.18 -0.70 5.23
N ASN A 120 -5.26 -1.36 4.84
CA ASN A 120 -5.58 -2.71 5.26
C ASN A 120 -5.48 -3.64 4.03
N GLY A 121 -4.49 -4.52 4.03
CA GLY A 121 -4.04 -5.26 2.86
C GLY A 121 -3.05 -4.46 2.01
N ARG A 122 -3.07 -4.69 0.70
CA ARG A 122 -2.23 -3.98 -0.28
C ARG A 122 -2.81 -2.61 -0.60
N SER A 123 -1.94 -1.61 -0.79
CA SER A 123 -2.36 -0.27 -1.23
C SER A 123 -2.59 -0.18 -2.74
N TYR A 124 -1.98 -1.07 -3.53
CA TYR A 124 -2.03 -1.06 -5.01
C TYR A 124 -1.65 0.29 -5.64
N SER A 125 -0.89 1.11 -4.91
CA SER A 125 -0.49 2.46 -5.33
C SER A 125 -1.61 3.48 -5.49
N VAL A 126 -2.79 3.23 -4.90
CA VAL A 126 -3.98 4.10 -5.02
C VAL A 126 -4.47 4.59 -3.65
N GLY A 127 -5.40 5.53 -3.64
CA GLY A 127 -5.89 6.17 -2.40
C GLY A 127 -4.89 7.18 -1.82
N VAL A 128 -3.95 7.66 -2.64
CA VAL A 128 -2.88 8.55 -2.17
C VAL A 128 -3.39 9.95 -1.85
N SER A 129 -4.51 10.37 -2.45
CA SER A 129 -5.19 11.65 -2.18
C SER A 129 -5.77 11.77 -0.76
N ILE A 130 -6.03 10.63 -0.10
CA ILE A 130 -6.67 10.55 1.22
C ILE A 130 -5.77 11.20 2.28
N GLY A 131 -6.35 12.09 3.07
CA GLY A 131 -5.68 12.94 4.05
C GLY A 131 -4.82 14.06 3.45
N LEU A 132 -4.60 14.09 2.12
CA LEU A 132 -3.75 15.07 1.45
C LEU A 132 -4.54 16.19 0.77
N VAL A 133 -5.68 15.89 0.17
CA VAL A 133 -6.47 16.84 -0.64
C VAL A 133 -7.99 16.66 -0.44
N ASP A 134 -8.39 16.05 0.68
CA ASP A 134 -9.77 15.69 1.03
C ASP A 134 -10.31 16.47 2.24
N ASP A 135 -9.73 17.65 2.53
CA ASP A 135 -10.07 18.45 3.71
C ASP A 135 -11.57 18.76 3.80
N ASP A 136 -12.21 19.05 2.67
CA ASP A 136 -13.63 19.37 2.60
C ASP A 136 -14.54 18.19 2.99
N ILE A 137 -14.03 16.96 2.87
CA ILE A 137 -14.73 15.73 3.26
C ILE A 137 -14.42 15.40 4.72
N VAL A 138 -13.15 15.36 5.09
CA VAL A 138 -12.69 14.86 6.41
C VAL A 138 -13.02 15.81 7.55
N HIS A 139 -13.04 17.13 7.32
CA HIS A 139 -13.41 18.10 8.37
C HIS A 139 -14.92 18.12 8.69
N ASN A 140 -15.73 17.41 7.91
CA ASN A 140 -17.16 17.31 8.18
C ASN A 140 -17.44 16.21 9.21
N GLN A 141 -17.75 16.62 10.44
CA GLN A 141 -18.06 15.74 11.59
C GLN A 141 -19.20 14.72 11.36
N TYR A 142 -20.02 14.90 10.33
CA TYR A 142 -21.13 13.99 10.03
C TYR A 142 -20.74 12.86 9.07
N VAL A 143 -19.54 12.90 8.50
CA VAL A 143 -19.04 11.88 7.58
C VAL A 143 -18.61 10.65 8.37
N THR A 144 -19.17 9.50 8.00
CA THR A 144 -18.81 8.21 8.58
C THR A 144 -17.83 7.46 7.70
N ASN A 145 -18.05 7.51 6.39
CA ASN A 145 -17.13 6.94 5.41
C ASN A 145 -17.32 7.64 4.07
N TYR A 146 -16.42 7.39 3.14
CA TYR A 146 -16.62 7.74 1.74
C TYR A 146 -15.95 6.74 0.82
N THR A 147 -16.47 6.62 -0.39
CA THR A 147 -15.95 5.71 -1.41
C THR A 147 -15.74 6.42 -2.73
N PHE A 148 -14.72 5.99 -3.47
CA PHE A 148 -14.46 6.47 -4.82
C PHE A 148 -13.67 5.41 -5.61
N GLN A 149 -13.53 5.65 -6.90
CA GLN A 149 -12.78 4.79 -7.79
C GLN A 149 -11.54 5.51 -8.30
N GLU A 150 -10.45 4.77 -8.42
CA GLU A 150 -9.16 5.26 -8.91
C GLU A 150 -8.54 4.21 -9.84
N GLU A 151 -7.93 4.67 -10.92
CA GLU A 151 -7.14 3.83 -11.82
C GLU A 151 -5.72 3.70 -11.29
N GLY A 152 -5.15 2.49 -11.34
CA GLY A 152 -3.81 2.20 -10.85
C GLY A 152 -3.21 0.98 -11.55
N TYR A 153 -2.07 0.52 -11.05
CA TYR A 153 -1.50 -0.76 -11.47
C TYR A 153 -1.66 -1.81 -10.38
N ASN A 154 -2.19 -2.96 -10.75
CA ASN A 154 -1.97 -4.17 -9.98
C ASN A 154 -0.58 -4.70 -10.34
N ALA A 155 0.43 -4.27 -9.58
CA ALA A 155 1.81 -4.71 -9.76
C ALA A 155 1.99 -6.11 -9.15
N ILE A 156 2.39 -7.07 -9.98
CA ILE A 156 2.63 -8.45 -9.57
C ILE A 156 4.05 -8.84 -9.97
N ALA A 157 4.85 -9.20 -8.99
CA ALA A 157 6.18 -9.77 -9.16
C ALA A 157 6.06 -11.28 -9.39
N SER A 158 6.83 -11.78 -10.35
CA SER A 158 7.07 -13.21 -10.52
C SER A 158 8.56 -13.46 -10.48
N CYS A 159 9.00 -14.32 -9.57
CA CYS A 159 10.41 -14.57 -9.31
C CYS A 159 10.81 -16.00 -9.69
N ILE A 160 12.04 -16.13 -10.18
CA ILE A 160 12.70 -17.41 -10.45
C ILE A 160 14.11 -17.38 -9.85
N GLN A 161 14.64 -18.56 -9.52
CA GLN A 161 16.04 -18.73 -9.14
C GLN A 161 16.72 -19.63 -10.17
N HIS A 162 17.81 -19.15 -10.78
CA HIS A 162 18.51 -19.90 -11.82
C HIS A 162 20.02 -19.78 -11.66
N SER A 163 20.72 -20.90 -11.49
CA SER A 163 22.16 -20.90 -11.21
C SER A 163 23.04 -20.36 -12.35
N THR A 164 22.48 -20.09 -13.53
CA THR A 164 23.19 -19.59 -14.72
C THR A 164 22.94 -18.10 -14.98
N THR A 165 22.55 -17.32 -13.97
CA THR A 165 22.46 -15.86 -14.11
C THR A 165 23.82 -15.25 -14.40
N ASP A 166 23.89 -14.32 -15.36
CA ASP A 166 25.12 -13.58 -15.67
C ASP A 166 25.45 -12.51 -14.62
N TYR A 167 24.42 -11.96 -13.95
CA TYR A 167 24.60 -10.97 -12.88
C TYR A 167 25.18 -11.59 -11.60
N HIS A 168 26.34 -11.10 -11.16
CA HIS A 168 27.11 -11.65 -10.04
C HIS A 168 27.93 -10.57 -9.30
N LEU A 169 28.53 -10.95 -8.16
CA LEU A 169 29.38 -10.08 -7.34
C LEU A 169 30.87 -10.37 -7.59
N GLU A 170 31.65 -9.33 -7.87
CA GLU A 170 33.11 -9.33 -7.91
C GLU A 170 33.66 -8.40 -6.83
N CYS A 171 34.49 -8.90 -5.92
CA CYS A 171 34.98 -8.12 -4.77
C CYS A 171 36.46 -7.77 -4.88
N HIS A 172 36.77 -6.50 -4.65
CA HIS A 172 38.12 -5.95 -4.62
C HIS A 172 38.53 -5.70 -3.16
N THR A 173 39.10 -6.72 -2.51
CA THR A 173 39.48 -6.68 -1.09
C THR A 173 40.92 -6.20 -0.83
N GLY A 174 41.70 -5.95 -1.90
CA GLY A 174 43.10 -5.51 -1.82
C GLY A 174 43.32 -3.99 -1.88
N SER A 175 42.26 -3.19 -2.01
CA SER A 175 42.29 -1.72 -2.07
C SER A 175 42.24 -1.08 -0.69
N THR A 176 42.67 0.19 -0.58
CA THR A 176 42.53 1.01 0.64
C THR A 176 41.07 1.16 1.09
N PHE A 177 40.12 1.03 0.16
CA PHE A 177 38.68 0.98 0.41
C PHE A 177 38.13 -0.29 -0.22
N PRO A 178 37.78 -1.32 0.56
CA PRO A 178 37.25 -2.54 0.00
C PRO A 178 35.81 -2.29 -0.48
N TYR A 179 35.53 -2.76 -1.69
CA TYR A 179 34.24 -2.67 -2.33
C TYR A 179 33.98 -3.93 -3.16
N CYS A 180 32.73 -4.17 -3.48
CA CYS A 180 32.35 -5.18 -4.45
C CYS A 180 31.52 -4.55 -5.55
N SER A 181 31.87 -4.88 -6.78
CA SER A 181 31.11 -4.54 -7.96
C SER A 181 30.09 -5.66 -8.22
N ALA A 182 28.85 -5.28 -8.45
CA ALA A 182 27.83 -6.17 -8.96
C ALA A 182 27.66 -5.90 -10.45
N LEU A 183 27.95 -6.89 -11.28
CA LEU A 183 27.99 -6.73 -12.72
C LEU A 183 27.45 -7.96 -13.47
N GLY A 184 26.95 -7.72 -14.68
CA GLY A 184 26.43 -8.74 -15.58
C GLY A 184 25.14 -8.30 -16.26
N ARG A 185 24.59 -9.15 -17.13
CA ARG A 185 23.39 -8.82 -17.92
C ARG A 185 22.12 -9.46 -17.36
N LEU A 186 21.02 -8.71 -17.40
CA LEU A 186 19.68 -9.26 -17.27
C LEU A 186 19.17 -9.73 -18.65
N PRO A 187 18.17 -10.63 -18.71
CA PRO A 187 17.64 -11.14 -19.99
C PRO A 187 17.17 -10.04 -20.95
N ASN A 188 16.70 -8.92 -20.41
CA ASN A 188 16.25 -7.78 -21.19
C ASN A 188 17.28 -6.64 -21.29
N SER A 189 18.47 -6.73 -20.69
CA SER A 189 19.49 -5.67 -20.76
C SER A 189 20.19 -5.61 -22.13
N LEU A 190 20.50 -4.40 -22.60
CA LEU A 190 21.30 -4.17 -23.82
C LEU A 190 22.80 -4.10 -23.53
N ALA A 191 23.15 -3.64 -22.34
CA ALA A 191 24.51 -3.53 -21.84
C ALA A 191 24.63 -4.30 -20.52
N GLU A 192 25.85 -4.35 -19.99
CA GLU A 192 26.08 -4.85 -18.63
C GLU A 192 25.46 -3.86 -17.63
N GLU A 193 24.68 -4.39 -16.68
CA GLU A 193 24.23 -3.60 -15.53
C GLU A 193 25.36 -3.62 -14.49
N PHE A 194 25.65 -2.46 -13.89
CA PHE A 194 26.80 -2.29 -13.01
C PHE A 194 26.46 -1.39 -11.83
N ALA A 195 26.86 -1.81 -10.63
CA ALA A 195 26.83 -0.97 -9.44
C ALA A 195 27.91 -1.38 -8.42
N ASP A 196 28.51 -0.40 -7.74
CA ASP A 196 29.50 -0.62 -6.69
C ASP A 196 28.87 -0.54 -5.30
N TYR A 197 29.29 -1.45 -4.43
CA TYR A 197 28.79 -1.60 -3.06
C TYR A 197 29.97 -1.52 -2.08
N PRO A 198 29.92 -0.61 -1.08
CA PRO A 198 30.96 -0.55 -0.05
C PRO A 198 30.86 -1.80 0.84
N SER A 199 31.94 -2.56 0.98
CA SER A 199 31.92 -3.78 1.81
C SER A 199 33.31 -4.29 2.18
N TRP A 200 33.44 -4.90 3.37
CA TRP A 200 34.64 -5.65 3.75
C TRP A 200 34.80 -7.00 3.02
N GLY A 201 33.77 -7.46 2.30
CA GLY A 201 33.82 -8.69 1.52
C GLY A 201 32.47 -9.09 0.92
N PRO A 202 32.42 -10.16 0.13
CA PRO A 202 31.20 -10.53 -0.61
C PRO A 202 30.04 -10.96 0.28
N SER A 203 30.30 -11.44 1.50
CA SER A 203 29.31 -12.18 2.29
C SER A 203 28.07 -11.38 2.67
N ASN A 204 28.19 -10.05 2.82
CA ASN A 204 27.18 -9.18 3.41
C ASN A 204 26.40 -8.32 2.41
N ILE A 205 26.53 -8.62 1.12
CA ILE A 205 25.96 -7.79 0.05
C ILE A 205 24.72 -8.45 -0.52
N VAL A 206 23.71 -7.65 -0.79
CA VAL A 206 22.61 -7.99 -1.69
C VAL A 206 22.54 -6.87 -2.71
N ALA A 207 22.97 -7.17 -3.92
CA ALA A 207 22.95 -6.25 -5.03
C ALA A 207 21.71 -6.51 -5.90
N VAL A 208 21.08 -5.43 -6.35
CA VAL A 208 19.92 -5.49 -7.24
C VAL A 208 20.23 -4.72 -8.51
N ALA A 209 20.26 -5.44 -9.63
CA ALA A 209 20.27 -4.85 -10.97
C ALA A 209 18.85 -4.75 -11.51
N VAL A 210 18.64 -3.70 -12.28
CA VAL A 210 17.43 -3.44 -13.05
C VAL A 210 17.87 -2.89 -14.41
N THR A 211 17.08 -3.10 -15.46
CA THR A 211 17.47 -2.59 -16.76
C THR A 211 17.54 -1.06 -16.76
N SER A 212 18.67 -0.50 -17.21
CA SER A 212 18.86 0.95 -17.27
C SER A 212 18.15 1.62 -18.47
N ASP A 213 17.59 0.84 -19.39
CA ASP A 213 16.96 1.34 -20.62
C ASP A 213 15.42 1.45 -20.45
N PRO A 214 14.86 2.68 -20.48
CA PRO A 214 13.42 2.91 -20.34
C PRO A 214 12.55 2.22 -21.40
N MET A 215 13.11 1.98 -22.59
CA MET A 215 12.37 1.47 -23.75
C MET A 215 12.27 -0.05 -23.78
N ARG A 216 12.88 -0.76 -22.82
CA ARG A 216 12.88 -2.22 -22.80
C ARG A 216 11.55 -2.74 -22.24
N PRO A 217 10.89 -3.69 -22.93
CA PRO A 217 9.73 -4.36 -22.38
C PRO A 217 10.15 -5.30 -21.24
N GLY A 218 9.22 -5.52 -20.30
CA GLY A 218 9.48 -6.31 -19.10
C GLY A 218 10.23 -5.50 -18.05
N ARG A 219 9.63 -5.33 -16.87
CA ARG A 219 10.28 -4.67 -15.74
C ARG A 219 10.98 -5.75 -14.94
N MET A 220 12.23 -6.04 -15.31
CA MET A 220 13.01 -7.10 -14.70
C MET A 220 13.97 -6.55 -13.64
N LEU A 221 14.22 -7.38 -12.62
CA LEU A 221 15.30 -7.24 -11.66
C LEU A 221 16.13 -8.52 -11.61
N GLY A 222 17.41 -8.39 -11.31
CA GLY A 222 18.29 -9.49 -10.93
C GLY A 222 18.92 -9.23 -9.57
N VAL A 223 19.06 -10.28 -8.77
CA VAL A 223 19.68 -10.22 -7.44
C VAL A 223 20.96 -11.06 -7.43
N ALA A 224 22.05 -10.44 -7.01
CA ALA A 224 23.31 -11.11 -6.70
C ALA A 224 23.61 -10.92 -5.21
N ALA A 225 23.83 -12.02 -4.50
CA ALA A 225 23.89 -12.00 -3.05
C ALA A 225 25.09 -12.77 -2.49
N GLY A 226 25.60 -12.27 -1.38
CA GLY A 226 26.67 -12.87 -0.60
C GLY A 226 26.26 -14.14 0.14
N LYS A 227 27.24 -14.80 0.75
CA LYS A 227 27.04 -16.04 1.53
C LYS A 227 26.02 -15.90 2.67
N ASN A 228 25.92 -14.74 3.31
CA ASN A 228 24.96 -14.54 4.41
C ASN A 228 23.52 -14.38 3.90
N TYR A 229 23.36 -14.11 2.60
CA TYR A 229 22.08 -13.93 1.93
C TYR A 229 21.92 -14.93 0.77
N GLN A 230 22.49 -16.14 0.91
CA GLN A 230 22.60 -17.11 -0.18
C GLN A 230 21.26 -17.49 -0.80
N LEU A 231 20.16 -17.46 -0.03
CA LEU A 231 18.83 -17.72 -0.56
C LEU A 231 18.44 -16.74 -1.66
N LEU A 232 18.92 -15.49 -1.58
CA LEU A 232 18.62 -14.43 -2.54
C LEU A 232 19.51 -14.48 -3.79
N ASN A 233 20.57 -15.30 -3.77
CA ASN A 233 21.56 -15.28 -4.83
C ASN A 233 20.97 -15.88 -6.12
N THR A 234 21.33 -15.32 -7.28
CA THR A 234 20.90 -15.78 -8.60
C THR A 234 19.38 -15.73 -8.85
N MET A 235 18.70 -14.83 -8.13
CA MET A 235 17.27 -14.60 -8.35
C MET A 235 17.04 -13.59 -9.45
N GLN A 236 15.97 -13.79 -10.20
CA GLN A 236 15.47 -12.84 -11.20
C GLN A 236 13.97 -12.72 -11.01
N CYS A 237 13.47 -11.50 -11.03
CA CYS A 237 12.03 -11.27 -10.99
C CYS A 237 11.60 -10.36 -12.13
N GLU A 238 10.36 -10.52 -12.56
CA GLU A 238 9.68 -9.65 -13.51
C GLU A 238 8.43 -9.08 -12.86
N TRP A 239 8.23 -7.77 -13.00
CA TRP A 239 6.96 -7.13 -12.67
C TRP A 239 6.04 -7.06 -13.87
N GLN A 240 4.81 -7.49 -13.64
CA GLN A 240 3.68 -7.23 -14.51
C GLN A 240 2.86 -6.09 -13.91
N SER A 241 2.82 -4.95 -14.60
CA SER A 241 2.01 -3.80 -14.22
C SER A 241 0.68 -3.87 -14.96
N ILE A 242 -0.35 -4.41 -14.33
CA ILE A 242 -1.66 -4.62 -14.98
C ILE A 242 -2.56 -3.42 -14.68
N PRO A 243 -2.94 -2.58 -15.66
CA PRO A 243 -3.87 -1.48 -15.44
C PRO A 243 -5.19 -2.00 -14.85
N THR A 244 -5.57 -1.46 -13.70
CA THR A 244 -6.70 -1.95 -12.90
C THR A 244 -7.47 -0.78 -12.30
N PHE A 245 -8.79 -0.90 -12.26
CA PHE A 245 -9.68 0.02 -11.55
C PHE A 245 -9.85 -0.48 -10.12
N PHE A 246 -9.70 0.41 -9.15
CA PHE A 246 -9.82 0.08 -7.75
C PHE A 246 -11.03 0.79 -7.15
N ASN A 247 -11.75 0.08 -6.30
CA ASN A 247 -12.74 0.67 -5.41
C ASN A 247 -12.10 0.89 -4.04
N ILE A 248 -12.11 2.14 -3.61
CA ILE A 248 -11.45 2.61 -2.40
C ILE A 248 -12.52 2.98 -1.39
N THR A 249 -12.43 2.42 -0.20
CA THR A 249 -13.29 2.75 0.94
C THR A 249 -12.46 3.37 2.03
N VAL A 250 -12.91 4.52 2.54
CA VAL A 250 -12.19 5.28 3.55
C VAL A 250 -13.05 5.44 4.78
N ASP A 251 -12.48 5.11 5.93
CA ASP A 251 -13.00 5.47 7.25
C ASP A 251 -12.14 6.63 7.80
N PRO A 252 -12.65 7.87 7.77
CA PRO A 252 -11.91 9.03 8.29
C PRO A 252 -11.70 9.00 9.80
N ILE A 253 -12.58 8.31 10.54
CA ILE A 253 -12.54 8.25 12.01
C ILE A 253 -11.53 7.18 12.45
N GLY A 254 -11.65 5.98 11.88
CA GLY A 254 -10.70 4.88 12.08
C GLY A 254 -9.34 5.11 11.41
N LYS A 255 -9.26 6.08 10.49
CA LYS A 255 -8.12 6.37 9.63
C LYS A 255 -7.66 5.13 8.85
N THR A 256 -8.60 4.41 8.26
CA THR A 256 -8.32 3.21 7.47
C THR A 256 -8.72 3.39 6.01
N ILE A 257 -7.94 2.75 5.14
CA ILE A 257 -8.14 2.73 3.70
C ILE A 257 -8.18 1.27 3.28
N ASP A 258 -9.30 0.86 2.70
CA ASP A 258 -9.50 -0.46 2.11
C ASP A 258 -9.56 -0.33 0.59
N VAL A 259 -8.70 -1.08 -0.09
CA VAL A 259 -8.56 -1.04 -1.55
C VAL A 259 -8.94 -2.38 -2.13
N THR A 260 -9.88 -2.38 -3.08
CA THR A 260 -10.37 -3.61 -3.72
C THR A 260 -10.28 -3.50 -5.24
N PRO A 261 -9.58 -4.42 -5.93
CA PRO A 261 -9.50 -4.40 -7.39
C PRO A 261 -10.85 -4.79 -8.01
N LEU A 262 -11.28 -4.01 -8.99
CA LEU A 262 -12.48 -4.28 -9.79
C LEU A 262 -12.11 -5.11 -11.01
N LYS A 263 -12.91 -6.14 -11.29
CA LYS A 263 -12.79 -6.96 -12.51
C LYS A 263 -13.42 -6.22 -13.69
N ALA A 264 -12.80 -5.15 -14.15
CA ALA A 264 -13.19 -4.42 -15.35
C ALA A 264 -12.27 -4.79 -16.52
N THR A 265 -12.81 -4.80 -17.74
CA THR A 265 -12.06 -5.08 -18.98
C THR A 265 -11.90 -3.81 -19.80
N GLY A 266 -10.82 -3.73 -20.60
CA GLY A 266 -10.57 -2.58 -21.47
C GLY A 266 -10.11 -1.31 -20.74
N ILE A 267 -9.51 -1.47 -19.57
CA ILE A 267 -8.92 -0.38 -18.78
C ILE A 267 -7.71 0.13 -19.55
N LEU A 268 -7.66 1.44 -19.78
CA LEU A 268 -6.51 2.08 -20.42
C LEU A 268 -5.36 2.18 -19.41
N ASP A 269 -4.15 2.11 -19.94
CA ASP A 269 -2.96 2.34 -19.14
C ASP A 269 -2.93 3.81 -18.67
N ILE A 270 -2.75 4.04 -17.36
CA ILE A 270 -2.66 5.38 -16.77
C ILE A 270 -1.42 6.13 -17.25
N GLU A 271 -0.36 5.40 -17.63
CA GLU A 271 0.88 5.96 -18.18
C GLU A 271 1.39 5.10 -19.35
N PRO A 272 0.81 5.24 -20.55
CA PRO A 272 1.09 4.36 -21.69
C PRO A 272 2.53 4.42 -22.24
N LYS A 273 3.41 5.24 -21.66
CA LYS A 273 4.81 5.38 -22.07
C LYS A 273 5.76 4.58 -21.17
N ASP A 274 5.24 3.88 -20.17
CA ASP A 274 5.95 3.04 -19.22
C ASP A 274 7.09 3.72 -18.44
N ASN A 275 7.11 5.05 -18.37
CA ASN A 275 8.08 5.84 -17.62
C ASN A 275 7.89 5.64 -16.13
N LEU A 276 6.63 5.60 -15.67
CA LEU A 276 6.32 5.43 -14.25
C LEU A 276 6.80 4.06 -13.75
N THR A 277 6.45 3.00 -14.46
CA THR A 277 6.85 1.63 -14.11
C THR A 277 8.37 1.44 -14.25
N PHE A 278 8.99 2.09 -15.23
CA PHE A 278 10.45 2.11 -15.38
C PHE A 278 11.13 2.75 -14.16
N LEU A 279 10.72 3.95 -13.77
CA LEU A 279 11.34 4.68 -12.67
C LEU A 279 11.10 4.01 -11.32
N ALA A 280 9.92 3.41 -11.15
CA ALA A 280 9.60 2.62 -9.96
C ALA A 280 10.51 1.39 -9.86
N ASN A 281 10.69 0.66 -10.96
CA ASN A 281 11.66 -0.43 -11.03
C ASN A 281 13.09 0.06 -10.75
N TRP A 282 13.49 1.18 -11.34
CA TRP A 282 14.83 1.74 -11.18
C TRP A 282 15.18 2.05 -9.72
N GLN A 283 14.19 2.38 -8.87
CA GLN A 283 14.43 2.66 -7.45
C GLN A 283 15.10 1.50 -6.71
N TYR A 284 14.91 0.24 -7.12
CA TYR A 284 15.49 -0.90 -6.41
C TYR A 284 17.02 -0.93 -6.49
N THR A 285 17.61 -0.43 -7.58
CA THR A 285 19.08 -0.33 -7.67
C THR A 285 19.61 0.73 -6.70
N LEU A 286 18.89 1.84 -6.52
CA LEU A 286 19.22 2.87 -5.54
C LEU A 286 19.09 2.33 -4.12
N ILE A 287 17.96 1.69 -3.81
CA ILE A 287 17.70 1.12 -2.49
C ILE A 287 18.79 0.11 -2.13
N ALA A 288 19.16 -0.79 -3.05
CA ALA A 288 20.18 -1.80 -2.78
C ALA A 288 21.57 -1.17 -2.55
N SER A 289 21.97 -0.23 -3.41
CA SER A 289 23.29 0.41 -3.32
C SER A 289 23.43 1.34 -2.11
N ASP A 290 22.39 2.11 -1.78
CA ASP A 290 22.43 3.08 -0.68
C ASP A 290 22.26 2.43 0.70
N GLN A 291 21.58 1.28 0.77
CA GLN A 291 21.23 0.61 2.03
C GLN A 291 22.10 -0.61 2.33
N THR A 292 23.19 -0.76 1.57
CA THR A 292 24.26 -1.68 1.91
C THR A 292 25.29 -0.93 2.73
N ASN A 293 25.51 -1.39 3.96
CA ASN A 293 26.62 -0.92 4.77
C ASN A 293 27.78 -1.95 4.73
N LEU A 294 28.90 -1.61 5.36
CA LEU A 294 30.10 -2.46 5.36
C LEU A 294 29.92 -3.87 5.95
N TYR A 295 28.84 -4.12 6.70
CA TYR A 295 28.60 -5.33 7.49
C TYR A 295 27.29 -6.05 7.15
N SER A 296 26.33 -5.41 6.49
CA SER A 296 25.02 -5.99 6.21
C SER A 296 24.30 -5.23 5.08
N SER A 297 23.40 -5.93 4.41
CA SER A 297 22.43 -5.33 3.50
C SER A 297 21.09 -5.17 4.22
N LEU A 298 20.58 -3.93 4.34
CA LEU A 298 19.28 -3.70 4.98
C LEU A 298 18.13 -4.26 4.14
N ILE A 299 18.21 -4.16 2.81
CA ILE A 299 17.24 -4.83 1.93
C ILE A 299 17.35 -6.35 2.07
N GLY A 300 18.57 -6.90 2.16
CA GLY A 300 18.77 -8.33 2.42
C GLY A 300 18.14 -8.80 3.75
N ASN A 301 18.34 -8.04 4.82
CA ASN A 301 17.74 -8.33 6.13
C ASN A 301 16.20 -8.25 6.10
N ALA A 302 15.64 -7.25 5.40
CA ALA A 302 14.21 -7.12 5.23
C ALA A 302 13.61 -8.32 4.49
N MET A 303 14.20 -8.70 3.36
CA MET A 303 13.75 -9.88 2.60
C MET A 303 13.81 -11.16 3.45
N TYR A 304 14.92 -11.38 4.17
CA TYR A 304 15.02 -12.53 5.09
C TYR A 304 13.96 -12.50 6.19
N THR A 305 13.66 -11.32 6.74
CA THR A 305 12.59 -11.17 7.74
C THR A 305 11.24 -11.59 7.15
N ASN A 306 10.95 -11.20 5.91
CA ASN A 306 9.69 -11.59 5.27
C ASN A 306 9.64 -13.09 4.94
N ILE A 307 10.77 -13.68 4.52
CA ILE A 307 10.90 -15.14 4.30
C ILE A 307 10.53 -15.91 5.56
N GLU A 308 11.05 -15.48 6.72
CA GLU A 308 10.71 -16.10 8.01
C GLU A 308 9.25 -15.86 8.39
N ASN A 309 8.72 -14.66 8.19
CA ASN A 309 7.31 -14.36 8.47
C ASN A 309 6.36 -15.23 7.63
N TYR A 310 6.65 -15.38 6.34
CA TYR A 310 5.88 -16.23 5.43
C TYR A 310 5.92 -17.69 5.85
N LYS A 311 7.10 -18.19 6.24
CA LYS A 311 7.25 -19.55 6.77
C LYS A 311 6.39 -19.77 8.01
N ILE A 312 6.47 -18.86 8.99
CA ILE A 312 5.68 -18.93 10.23
C ILE A 312 4.18 -18.88 9.92
N SER A 313 3.76 -18.01 9.01
CA SER A 313 2.37 -17.88 8.57
C SER A 313 1.82 -19.18 7.97
N GLN A 314 2.61 -19.84 7.12
CA GLN A 314 2.21 -21.12 6.51
C GLN A 314 2.14 -22.26 7.53
N GLU A 315 3.08 -22.30 8.48
CA GLU A 315 3.04 -23.25 9.60
C GLU A 315 1.80 -23.03 10.48
N ALA A 316 1.46 -21.77 10.78
CA ALA A 316 0.28 -21.40 11.57
C ALA A 316 -1.03 -21.77 10.87
N ALA A 317 -1.07 -21.67 9.53
CA ALA A 317 -2.20 -22.08 8.71
C ALA A 317 -2.33 -23.61 8.54
N GLY A 318 -1.37 -24.39 9.05
CA GLY A 318 -1.33 -25.85 8.89
C GLY A 318 -1.00 -26.30 7.46
N HIS A 319 -0.46 -25.41 6.63
CA HIS A 319 0.02 -25.75 5.29
C HIS A 319 1.38 -26.44 5.35
N GLN A 320 1.65 -27.34 4.41
CA GLN A 320 3.00 -27.89 4.27
C GLN A 320 3.93 -26.81 3.71
N VAL A 321 4.96 -26.48 4.48
CA VAL A 321 6.03 -25.59 4.04
C VAL A 321 6.79 -26.28 2.90
N GLY A 322 6.86 -25.62 1.74
CA GLY A 322 7.57 -26.11 0.56
C GLY A 322 9.09 -26.16 0.74
N SER A 323 9.83 -26.27 -0.36
CA SER A 323 11.29 -26.16 -0.28
C SER A 323 11.71 -24.75 0.17
N GLU A 324 12.91 -24.62 0.75
CA GLU A 324 13.41 -23.32 1.21
C GLU A 324 13.51 -22.29 0.07
N SER A 325 13.82 -22.75 -1.15
CA SER A 325 13.82 -21.91 -2.36
C SER A 325 12.41 -21.47 -2.75
N ASP A 326 11.41 -22.37 -2.70
CA ASP A 326 10.02 -22.01 -3.01
C ASP A 326 9.45 -21.00 -2.02
N VAL A 327 9.76 -21.19 -0.73
CA VAL A 327 9.40 -20.26 0.36
C VAL A 327 10.05 -18.91 0.11
N ALA A 328 11.34 -18.89 -0.22
CA ALA A 328 12.06 -17.66 -0.52
C ALA A 328 11.47 -16.92 -1.71
N LEU A 329 11.17 -17.62 -2.82
CA LEU A 329 10.57 -17.02 -4.01
C LEU A 329 9.21 -16.39 -3.71
N ARG A 330 8.31 -17.10 -3.02
CA ARG A 330 6.97 -16.57 -2.69
C ARG A 330 7.03 -15.38 -1.74
N ALA A 331 7.85 -15.45 -0.69
CA ALA A 331 8.00 -14.34 0.23
C ALA A 331 8.61 -13.11 -0.45
N LEU A 332 9.51 -13.30 -1.41
CA LEU A 332 10.08 -12.21 -2.19
C LEU A 332 9.08 -11.59 -3.16
N GLU A 333 8.27 -12.39 -3.84
CA GLU A 333 7.16 -11.88 -4.67
C GLU A 333 6.27 -10.96 -3.84
N GLU A 334 5.88 -11.37 -2.62
CA GLU A 334 5.08 -10.53 -1.72
C GLU A 334 5.83 -9.26 -1.26
N SER A 335 7.12 -9.37 -0.94
CA SER A 335 7.94 -8.21 -0.56
C SER A 335 8.06 -7.20 -1.70
N PHE A 336 8.31 -7.67 -2.92
CA PHE A 336 8.44 -6.83 -4.11
C PHE A 336 7.11 -6.21 -4.53
N ASP A 337 6.00 -6.93 -4.41
CA ASP A 337 4.66 -6.40 -4.62
C ASP A 337 4.36 -5.25 -3.66
N ALA A 338 4.54 -5.48 -2.36
CA ALA A 338 4.23 -4.47 -1.34
C ALA A 338 5.14 -3.24 -1.46
N SER A 339 6.45 -3.44 -1.70
CA SER A 339 7.39 -2.32 -1.83
C SER A 339 7.22 -1.57 -3.16
N MET A 340 6.81 -2.23 -4.24
CA MET A 340 6.46 -1.57 -5.50
C MET A 340 5.22 -0.69 -5.33
N ASP A 341 4.20 -1.19 -4.62
CA ASP A 341 3.00 -0.40 -4.33
C ASP A 341 3.34 0.91 -3.57
N ASP A 342 4.28 0.83 -2.63
CA ASP A 342 4.78 1.95 -1.86
C ASP A 342 5.59 2.94 -2.72
N ILE A 343 6.47 2.45 -3.60
CA ILE A 343 7.26 3.30 -4.51
C ILE A 343 6.34 4.08 -5.46
N LEU A 344 5.39 3.38 -6.08
CA LEU A 344 4.40 3.99 -6.97
C LEU A 344 3.48 4.96 -6.20
N SER A 345 3.08 4.63 -4.97
CA SER A 345 2.35 5.56 -4.08
C SER A 345 3.15 6.83 -3.82
N GLY A 346 4.47 6.72 -3.63
CA GLY A 346 5.35 7.87 -3.46
C GLY A 346 5.36 8.79 -4.67
N TYR A 347 5.42 8.22 -5.88
CA TYR A 347 5.31 8.98 -7.13
C TYR A 347 3.95 9.64 -7.29
N ALA A 348 2.86 8.92 -7.01
CA ALA A 348 1.51 9.48 -6.99
C ALA A 348 1.40 10.67 -6.02
N ALA A 349 1.97 10.55 -4.82
CA ALA A 349 1.97 11.62 -3.83
C ALA A 349 2.79 12.83 -4.29
N ALA A 350 3.90 12.60 -4.99
CA ALA A 350 4.69 13.66 -5.61
C ALA A 350 3.92 14.36 -6.74
N GLN A 351 3.17 13.64 -7.58
CA GLN A 351 2.33 14.25 -8.60
C GLN A 351 1.26 15.18 -8.00
N LEU A 352 0.62 14.74 -6.91
CA LEU A 352 -0.35 15.54 -6.16
C LEU A 352 0.29 16.79 -5.54
N MET A 353 1.36 16.61 -4.77
CA MET A 353 1.87 17.65 -3.87
C MET A 353 2.97 18.53 -4.46
N VAL A 354 3.74 18.02 -5.42
CA VAL A 354 4.83 18.74 -6.11
C VAL A 354 4.37 19.17 -7.50
N GLY A 355 3.83 18.23 -8.28
CA GLY A 355 3.40 18.48 -9.66
C GLY A 355 2.16 19.37 -9.76
N ASN A 356 1.27 19.34 -8.76
CA ASN A 356 -0.02 20.02 -8.75
C ASN A 356 -0.88 19.68 -10.00
N VAL A 357 -0.74 18.45 -10.53
CA VAL A 357 -1.45 17.96 -11.71
C VAL A 357 -2.52 16.98 -11.24
N THR A 358 -3.74 17.48 -11.01
CA THR A 358 -4.77 16.68 -10.34
C THR A 358 -6.15 16.82 -10.99
N PRO A 359 -6.66 15.79 -11.71
CA PRO A 359 -8.04 15.77 -12.14
C PRO A 359 -8.97 15.58 -10.94
N GLU A 360 -10.18 16.09 -11.06
CA GLU A 360 -11.24 15.94 -10.08
C GLU A 360 -12.04 14.66 -10.35
N THR A 361 -12.32 13.87 -9.32
CA THR A 361 -13.18 12.68 -9.36
C THR A 361 -14.38 12.84 -8.44
N THR A 362 -15.48 12.18 -8.77
CA THR A 362 -16.68 12.14 -7.92
C THR A 362 -16.50 11.13 -6.80
N VAL A 363 -16.82 11.56 -5.59
CA VAL A 363 -16.76 10.78 -4.35
C VAL A 363 -18.14 10.63 -3.76
N TRP A 364 -18.46 9.42 -3.29
CA TRP A 364 -19.70 9.12 -2.59
C TRP A 364 -19.46 9.16 -1.08
N VAL A 365 -19.93 10.23 -0.45
CA VAL A 365 -19.78 10.46 0.99
C VAL A 365 -21.02 9.95 1.72
N ILE A 366 -20.82 9.04 2.69
CA ILE A 366 -21.87 8.59 3.59
C ILE A 366 -21.81 9.42 4.86
N ARG A 367 -22.97 9.96 5.24
CA ARG A 367 -23.13 10.77 6.44
C ARG A 367 -24.25 10.26 7.31
N GLN A 368 -24.13 10.48 8.61
CA GLN A 368 -25.25 10.32 9.53
C GLN A 368 -26.24 11.46 9.31
N VAL A 369 -27.49 11.09 9.01
CA VAL A 369 -28.62 12.01 8.94
C VAL A 369 -29.68 11.59 9.95
N LEU A 370 -30.41 12.57 10.47
CA LEU A 370 -31.56 12.31 11.31
C LEU A 370 -32.79 12.14 10.41
N ARG A 371 -33.48 11.02 10.55
CA ARG A 371 -34.80 10.78 9.94
C ARG A 371 -35.83 10.64 11.04
N LEU A 372 -37.05 11.10 10.77
CA LEU A 372 -38.21 10.78 11.60
C LEU A 372 -38.66 9.33 11.31
N GLY A 373 -39.22 8.69 12.34
CA GLY A 373 -39.55 7.27 12.42
C GLY A 373 -40.71 6.85 11.54
#